data_AF-A0A1W2F887-F1
#
_entry.id   AF-A0A1W2F887-F1
#
_cell.length_a   1.000
_cell.length_b   1.000
_cell.length_c   1.000
_cell.angle_alpha   90.00
_cell.angle_beta   90.00
_cell.angle_gamma   90.00
#
_symmetry.space_group_name_H-M   'P 1'
#
loop_
_entity.id
_entity.type
_entity.pdbx_description
1 polymer ?
#
loop_
_entity_poly.entity_id
_entity_poly.type
_entity_poly.pdbx_seq_one_letter_code
_entity_poly.pdbx_strand_id
1 'polypeptide(L)'
;MKKTVSAPAAAGVTKPAVSATEAVEYRIKPGVTWINGKPVGDQTTIALTKIEAAFDLGLGRIAPASEPTPADWPAATAAPGDADGRD
;
A
#
# COMPACT_ATOMS: atom_id res chain seq x y z
N MET A 1 2.50 -20.54 38.25
CA MET A 1 3.29 -19.40 37.75
C MET A 1 4.63 -19.94 37.28
N LYS A 2 4.99 -19.88 35.97
CA LYS A 2 6.23 -19.41 35.27
C LYS A 2 6.05 -19.69 33.75
N LYS A 3 6.45 -18.74 32.89
CA LYS A 3 6.33 -18.74 31.42
C LYS A 3 7.55 -19.38 30.73
N THR A 4 7.36 -19.89 29.50
CA THR A 4 8.29 -19.95 28.33
C THR A 4 7.53 -20.68 27.22
N VAL A 5 6.99 -20.07 26.13
CA VAL A 5 7.53 -19.32 24.97
C VAL A 5 8.38 -20.16 23.99
N SER A 6 7.94 -20.14 22.72
CA SER A 6 8.58 -20.53 21.44
C SER A 6 8.67 -22.03 21.13
N ALA A 7 8.31 -22.55 19.95
CA ALA A 7 7.73 -22.03 18.70
C ALA A 7 7.27 -23.25 17.88
N PRO A 8 6.28 -23.10 16.98
CA PRO A 8 6.44 -23.64 15.62
C PRO A 8 5.98 -22.57 14.63
N ALA A 9 6.30 -22.54 13.34
CA ALA A 9 6.83 -23.51 12.42
C ALA A 9 7.49 -22.72 11.28
N ALA A 10 8.35 -23.39 10.52
CA ALA A 10 8.65 -23.00 9.15
C ALA A 10 7.33 -22.90 8.37
N ALA A 11 6.85 -21.67 8.14
CA ALA A 11 5.72 -21.42 7.25
C ALA A 11 6.23 -21.52 5.82
N GLY A 12 5.77 -22.54 5.12
CA GLY A 12 5.98 -22.73 3.70
C GLY A 12 5.57 -21.50 2.87
N VAL A 13 6.14 -21.46 1.67
CA VAL A 13 5.72 -20.58 0.59
C VAL A 13 4.26 -20.90 0.26
N THR A 14 3.33 -20.24 0.92
CA THR A 14 1.96 -20.11 0.44
C THR A 14 1.85 -18.72 -0.17
N LYS A 15 1.91 -18.67 -1.50
CA LYS A 15 1.35 -17.58 -2.30
C LYS A 15 -0.03 -17.30 -1.72
N PRO A 16 -0.31 -16.13 -1.11
CA PRO A 16 -1.61 -15.89 -0.53
C PRO A 16 -2.61 -15.88 -1.68
N ALA A 17 -3.45 -16.91 -1.73
CA ALA A 17 -4.66 -16.90 -2.52
C ALA A 17 -5.55 -15.87 -1.86
N VAL A 18 -5.41 -14.61 -2.30
CA VAL A 18 -6.12 -13.46 -1.78
C VAL A 18 -7.62 -13.76 -1.81
N SER A 19 -8.16 -14.15 -0.66
CA SER A 19 -9.58 -14.36 -0.47
C SER A 19 -10.26 -13.01 -0.64
N ALA A 20 -11.45 -12.94 -1.25
CA ALA A 20 -12.12 -11.67 -1.53
C ALA A 20 -12.43 -10.83 -0.26
N THR A 21 -12.30 -11.44 0.92
CA THR A 21 -12.44 -10.86 2.27
C THR A 21 -11.13 -10.46 2.93
N GLU A 22 -9.97 -10.80 2.36
CA GLU A 22 -8.67 -10.41 2.92
C GLU A 22 -8.24 -9.04 2.39
N ALA A 23 -7.83 -8.17 3.32
CA ALA A 23 -7.27 -6.88 2.97
C ALA A 23 -5.87 -7.07 2.37
N VAL A 24 -5.66 -6.51 1.18
CA VAL A 24 -4.38 -6.45 0.48
C VAL A 24 -3.86 -5.03 0.56
N GLU A 25 -2.54 -4.90 0.69
CA GLU A 25 -1.89 -3.60 0.62
C GLU A 25 -1.78 -3.11 -0.83
N TYR A 26 -2.28 -1.90 -1.06
CA TYR A 26 -2.17 -1.18 -2.32
C TYR A 26 -1.36 0.09 -2.11
N ARG A 27 -0.51 0.42 -3.08
CA ARG A 27 0.15 1.73 -3.17
C ARG A 27 -0.84 2.74 -3.75
N ILE A 28 -0.79 3.97 -3.25
CA ILE A 28 -1.59 5.10 -3.73
C ILE A 28 -0.77 5.89 -4.75
N LYS A 29 -1.38 6.26 -5.88
CA LYS A 29 -0.73 7.11 -6.89
C LYS A 29 -0.43 8.48 -6.27
N PRO A 30 0.80 9.02 -6.40
CA PRO A 30 1.10 10.34 -5.86
C PRO A 30 0.11 11.40 -6.36
N GLY A 31 -0.39 12.24 -5.45
CA GLY A 31 -1.41 13.27 -5.72
C GLY A 31 -2.86 12.81 -5.59
N VAL A 32 -3.13 11.52 -5.35
CA VAL A 32 -4.48 11.03 -5.03
C VAL A 32 -4.78 11.27 -3.55
N THR A 33 -5.85 12.02 -3.28
CA THR A 33 -6.24 12.41 -1.92
C THR A 33 -7.46 11.63 -1.39
N TRP A 34 -8.14 10.87 -2.25
CA TRP A 34 -9.33 10.08 -1.91
C TRP A 34 -9.31 8.70 -2.56
N ILE A 35 -9.61 7.67 -1.78
CA ILE A 35 -9.74 6.27 -2.21
C ILE A 35 -11.03 5.70 -1.61
N ASN A 36 -11.86 5.04 -2.42
CA ASN A 36 -13.14 4.46 -2.02
C ASN A 36 -14.02 5.42 -1.16
N GLY A 37 -14.09 6.69 -1.56
CA GLY A 37 -14.87 7.72 -0.86
C GLY A 37 -14.32 8.13 0.52
N LYS A 38 -13.10 7.71 0.88
CA LYS A 38 -12.40 8.10 2.11
C LYS A 38 -11.17 8.95 1.78
N PRO A 39 -10.91 10.02 2.54
CA PRO A 39 -9.68 10.79 2.38
C PRO A 39 -8.49 9.98 2.89
N VAL A 40 -7.41 9.92 2.11
CA VAL A 40 -6.17 9.19 2.47
C VAL A 40 -5.07 10.10 3.02
N GLY A 41 -5.20 11.42 2.86
CA GLY A 41 -4.20 12.38 3.33
C GLY A 41 -2.83 12.12 2.71
N ASP A 42 -1.80 12.03 3.56
CA ASP A 42 -0.41 11.80 3.14
C ASP A 42 -0.02 10.31 3.09
N GLN A 43 -1.01 9.40 3.15
CA GLN A 43 -0.74 7.96 3.07
C GLN A 43 -0.24 7.57 1.67
N THR A 44 0.83 6.78 1.65
CA THR A 44 1.40 6.22 0.40
C THR A 44 0.88 4.82 0.10
N THR A 45 0.31 4.13 1.09
CA THR A 45 -0.30 2.80 0.98
C THR A 45 -1.60 2.73 1.75
N ILE A 46 -2.48 1.82 1.33
CA ILE A 46 -3.77 1.54 1.97
C ILE A 46 -4.07 0.04 1.90
N ALA A 47 -4.62 -0.52 2.97
CA ALA A 47 -5.10 -1.90 2.99
C ALA A 47 -6.59 -1.93 2.60
N LEU A 48 -6.92 -2.61 1.51
CA LEU A 48 -8.29 -2.73 1.00
C LEU A 48 -8.59 -4.18 0.61
N THR A 49 -9.86 -4.58 0.69
CA THR A 49 -10.28 -5.82 0.02
C THR A 49 -10.24 -5.65 -1.50
N LYS A 50 -10.23 -6.76 -2.24
CA LYS A 50 -10.31 -6.73 -3.72
C LYS A 50 -11.54 -5.97 -4.23
N ILE A 51 -12.66 -6.07 -3.52
CA ILE A 51 -13.93 -5.42 -3.91
C ILE A 51 -13.82 -3.90 -3.75
N GLU A 52 -13.28 -3.44 -2.62
CA GLU A 52 -13.08 -2.00 -2.37
C GLU A 52 -12.05 -1.39 -3.32
N ALA A 53 -11.00 -2.13 -3.64
CA ALA A 53 -9.95 -1.67 -4.54
C ALA A 53 -10.36 -1.67 -6.02
N ALA A 54 -11.36 -2.45 -6.43
CA ALA A 54 -11.69 -2.69 -7.84
C ALA A 54 -11.94 -1.39 -8.62
N PHE A 55 -12.65 -0.44 -8.01
CA PHE A 55 -12.97 0.83 -8.64
C PHE A 55 -11.72 1.71 -8.80
N ASP A 56 -10.95 1.93 -7.74
CA ASP A 56 -9.75 2.77 -7.78
C ASP A 56 -8.60 2.13 -8.58
N LEU A 57 -8.54 0.80 -8.64
CA LEU A 57 -7.66 0.06 -9.56
C LEU A 57 -8.04 0.33 -11.02
N GLY A 58 -9.34 0.27 -11.35
CA GLY A 58 -9.83 0.58 -12.70
C GLY A 58 -9.56 2.02 -13.13
N LEU A 59 -9.51 2.95 -12.17
CA LEU A 59 -9.13 4.35 -12.40
C LEU A 59 -7.62 4.59 -12.41
N GLY A 60 -6.80 3.58 -12.11
CA GLY A 60 -5.35 3.71 -12.01
C GLY A 60 -4.87 4.60 -10.85
N ARG A 61 -5.71 4.78 -9.83
CA ARG A 61 -5.42 5.58 -8.62
C ARG A 61 -4.61 4.80 -7.59
N ILE A 62 -4.72 3.48 -7.61
CA ILE A 62 -3.97 2.57 -6.74
C ILE A 62 -3.37 1.44 -7.59
N ALA A 63 -2.36 0.77 -7.04
CA ALA A 63 -1.74 -0.42 -7.62
C ALA A 63 -1.36 -1.41 -6.50
N PRO A 64 -1.37 -2.73 -6.73
CA PRO A 64 -0.95 -3.69 -5.71
C PRO A 64 0.47 -3.39 -5.22
N ALA A 65 0.67 -3.27 -3.91
CA ALA A 65 2.00 -2.94 -3.37
C ALA A 65 3.04 -4.04 -3.60
N SER A 66 2.56 -5.28 -3.81
CA SER A 66 3.38 -6.45 -4.17
C SER A 66 3.88 -6.44 -5.62
N GLU A 67 3.35 -5.56 -6.47
CA GLU A 67 3.74 -5.43 -7.87
C GLU A 67 4.65 -4.20 -8.06
N PRO A 68 5.48 -4.19 -9.13
CA PRO A 68 6.25 -3.01 -9.47
C PRO A 68 5.34 -1.80 -9.68
N THR A 69 5.80 -0.62 -9.26
CA THR A 69 5.07 0.63 -9.48
C THR A 69 4.80 0.80 -10.99
N PRO A 70 3.56 1.13 -11.39
CA PRO A 70 3.26 1.41 -12.79
C PRO A 70 4.19 2.51 -13.35
N ALA A 71 4.75 2.29 -14.53
CA ALA A 71 5.70 3.23 -15.14
C ALA A 71 5.08 4.61 -15.48
N ASP A 72 3.75 4.68 -15.61
CA ASP A 72 2.98 5.92 -15.82
C ASP A 72 2.88 6.77 -14.55
N TRP A 73 3.19 6.20 -13.39
CA TRP A 73 3.10 6.97 -12.16
C TRP A 73 4.26 7.94 -12.07
N PRO A 74 4.01 9.21 -11.69
CA PRO A 74 5.09 10.11 -11.38
C PRO A 74 5.95 9.46 -10.29
N ALA A 75 7.27 9.60 -10.40
CA ALA A 75 8.14 9.27 -9.28
C ALA A 75 7.57 9.96 -8.04
N ALA A 76 7.47 9.23 -6.93
CA ALA A 76 7.06 9.84 -5.68
C ALA A 76 8.03 10.99 -5.41
N THR A 77 7.60 12.23 -5.66
CA THR A 77 8.36 13.41 -5.31
C THR A 77 8.42 13.39 -3.79
N ALA A 78 9.52 12.88 -3.24
CA ALA A 78 9.93 13.23 -1.89
C ALA A 78 9.89 14.76 -1.87
N ALA A 79 9.04 15.33 -1.02
CA ALA A 79 8.91 16.77 -0.90
C ALA A 79 10.32 17.38 -0.85
N PRO A 80 10.61 18.47 -1.57
CA PRO A 80 11.87 19.17 -1.44
C PRO A 80 11.95 19.76 -0.03
N GLY A 81 12.44 18.96 0.92
CA GLY A 81 12.93 19.42 2.21
C GLY A 81 14.40 19.81 2.03
N ASP A 82 14.65 21.09 2.29
CA ASP A 82 15.97 21.65 2.62
C ASP A 82 16.98 21.84 1.47
N ALA A 83 16.80 22.95 0.75
CA ALA A 83 17.94 23.70 0.21
C ALA A 83 17.61 25.21 0.15
N ASP A 84 17.21 25.81 1.28
CA ASP A 84 17.36 27.27 1.45
C ASP A 84 18.84 27.55 1.75
N GLY A 85 19.66 27.43 0.70
CA GLY A 85 21.04 27.87 0.70
C GLY A 85 21.08 29.39 0.56
N ARG A 86 20.77 30.11 1.63
CA ARG A 86 21.25 31.49 1.82
C ARG A 86 22.67 31.43 2.34
N ASP A 87 23.63 31.74 1.48
CA ASP A 87 24.88 32.41 1.86
C ASP A 87 25.12 33.56 0.87
#